data_AF-A0A9Y2NGI7-F1
#
_entry.id   AF-A0A9Y2NGI7-F1
#
_cell.length_a   1.000
_cell.length_b   1.000
_cell.length_c   1.000
_cell.angle_alpha   90.00
_cell.angle_beta   90.00
_cell.angle_gamma   90.00
#
_symmetry.space_group_name_H-M   'P 1'
#
loop_
_entity.id
_entity.type
_entity.pdbx_description
1 polymer ?
#
loop_
_entity_poly.entity_id
_entity_poly.type
_entity_poly.pdbx_seq_one_letter_code
_entity_poly.pdbx_strand_id
1 'polypeptide(L)'
;MTDSRRGSGETPEELASALRDQARSAATTALRAGLEDIEDRHGQHVADEVAALVDVDRVFAGLTEKAAPARRRDEDDDGPYEFRPVTSM
;
A
#
# COMPACT_ATOMS: atom_id res chain seq x y z
N MET A 1 34.34 11.84 26.41
CA MET A 1 33.96 10.87 25.36
C MET A 1 32.45 10.89 25.27
N THR A 2 31.94 11.60 24.28
CA THR A 2 30.53 11.94 24.11
C THR A 2 29.75 10.80 23.44
N ASP A 3 28.68 10.41 24.12
CA ASP A 3 27.47 9.70 23.66
C ASP A 3 27.40 9.29 22.18
N SER A 4 27.52 7.99 21.91
CA SER A 4 27.23 7.37 20.60
C SER A 4 25.81 6.78 20.51
N ARG A 5 24.89 7.18 21.40
CA ARG A 5 23.49 6.74 21.37
C ARG A 5 22.58 7.77 20.69
N ARG A 6 22.68 7.91 19.36
CA ARG A 6 21.57 8.48 18.56
C ARG A 6 21.64 8.10 17.08
N GLY A 7 21.67 6.81 16.79
CA GLY A 7 21.21 6.26 15.51
C GLY A 7 19.75 5.83 15.64
N SER A 8 18.88 6.72 16.12
CA SER A 8 17.45 6.46 16.25
C SER A 8 16.76 7.14 15.08
N GLY A 9 16.63 6.41 13.99
CA GLY A 9 15.85 6.83 12.84
C GLY A 9 15.70 5.61 11.96
N GLU A 10 14.49 5.04 11.93
CA GLU A 10 14.14 4.03 10.94
C GLU A 10 14.59 4.54 9.56
N THR A 11 15.23 3.67 8.80
CA THR A 11 15.67 3.97 7.44
C THR A 11 14.44 4.25 6.57
N PRO A 12 14.56 5.07 5.52
CA PRO A 12 13.48 5.28 4.56
C PRO A 12 12.90 3.97 4.00
N GLU A 13 13.74 2.95 3.81
CA GLU A 13 13.37 1.62 3.37
C GLU A 13 12.51 0.88 4.41
N GLU A 14 12.87 0.96 5.69
CA GLU A 14 12.08 0.40 6.79
C GLU A 14 10.72 1.08 6.91
N LEU A 15 10.67 2.41 6.80
CA LEU A 15 9.42 3.18 6.80
C LEU A 15 8.54 2.83 5.60
N ALA A 16 9.12 2.68 4.40
CA ALA A 16 8.40 2.26 3.21
C ALA A 16 7.89 0.82 3.30
N SER A 17 8.62 -0.07 3.98
CA SER A 17 8.16 -1.43 4.27
C SER A 17 6.97 -1.41 5.23
N ALA A 18 7.09 -0.70 6.36
CA ALA A 18 6.03 -0.57 7.34
C ALA A 18 4.76 0.04 6.74
N LEU A 19 4.90 1.05 5.88
CA LEU A 19 3.77 1.66 5.18
C LEU A 19 3.08 0.68 4.22
N ARG A 20 3.86 -0.13 3.47
CA ARG A 20 3.30 -1.16 2.58
C ARG A 20 2.52 -2.21 3.37
N ASP A 21 3.05 -2.67 4.50
CA ASP A 21 2.36 -3.63 5.38
C ASP A 21 1.06 -3.04 5.95
N GLN A 22 1.11 -1.78 6.39
CA GLN A 22 -0.08 -1.08 6.87
C GLN A 22 -1.13 -0.92 5.76
N ALA A 23 -0.70 -0.50 4.56
CA ALA A 23 -1.58 -0.36 3.40
C ALA A 23 -2.19 -1.71 2.98
N ARG A 24 -1.41 -2.79 3.01
CA ARG A 24 -1.89 -4.15 2.75
C ARG A 24 -2.97 -4.56 3.76
N SER A 25 -2.73 -4.31 5.05
CA SER A 25 -3.69 -4.61 6.11
C SER A 25 -5.00 -3.82 5.95
N ALA A 26 -4.88 -2.53 5.67
CA ALA A 26 -6.02 -1.65 5.42
C ALA A 26 -6.83 -2.09 4.19
N ALA A 27 -6.16 -2.38 3.07
CA ALA A 27 -6.80 -2.87 1.85
C ALA A 27 -7.52 -4.21 2.06
N THR A 28 -6.91 -5.12 2.82
CA THR A 28 -7.55 -6.41 3.20
C THR A 28 -8.81 -6.19 4.02
N THR A 29 -8.77 -5.28 4.98
CA THR A 29 -9.90 -4.94 5.84
C THR A 29 -11.03 -4.31 5.02
N ALA A 30 -10.69 -3.37 4.14
CA ALA A 30 -11.65 -2.70 3.27
C ALA A 30 -12.32 -3.69 2.29
N LEU A 31 -11.55 -4.59 1.68
CA LEU A 31 -12.10 -5.62 0.78
C LEU A 31 -13.07 -6.55 1.51
N ARG A 32 -12.70 -7.02 2.72
CA ARG A 32 -13.58 -7.85 3.54
C ARG A 32 -14.87 -7.12 3.87
N ALA A 33 -14.79 -5.91 4.43
CA ALA A 33 -15.97 -5.14 4.82
C ALA A 33 -16.89 -4.85 3.62
N GLY A 34 -16.32 -4.59 2.43
CA GLY A 34 -17.10 -4.40 1.21
C GLY A 34 -17.85 -5.67 0.77
N LEU A 35 -17.22 -6.85 0.89
CA LEU A 35 -17.88 -8.12 0.57
C LEU A 35 -18.96 -8.48 1.60
N GLU A 36 -18.71 -8.23 2.89
CA GLU A 36 -19.70 -8.40 3.96
C GLU A 36 -20.93 -7.50 3.75
N ASP A 37 -20.74 -6.22 3.40
CA ASP A 37 -21.86 -5.32 3.08
C ASP A 37 -22.64 -5.76 1.83
N ILE A 38 -21.97 -6.35 0.84
CA ILE A 38 -22.64 -6.94 -0.34
C ILE A 38 -23.43 -8.19 0.07
N GLU A 39 -22.87 -9.05 0.91
CA GLU A 39 -23.55 -10.22 1.45
C GLU A 39 -24.82 -9.81 2.23
N ASP A 40 -24.70 -8.83 3.12
CA ASP A 40 -25.83 -8.34 3.92
C ASP A 40 -26.97 -7.77 3.06
N ARG A 41 -26.63 -7.09 1.95
CA ARG A 41 -27.62 -6.43 1.07
C ARG A 41 -28.17 -7.33 -0.04
N HIS A 42 -27.37 -8.26 -0.55
CA HIS A 42 -27.66 -9.01 -1.77
C HIS A 42 -27.56 -10.54 -1.60
N GLY A 43 -27.10 -11.02 -0.44
CA GLY A 43 -26.90 -12.42 -0.12
C GLY A 43 -25.53 -12.97 -0.54
N GLN A 44 -25.12 -14.06 0.12
CA GLN A 44 -23.83 -14.72 -0.07
C GLN A 44 -23.50 -15.01 -1.54
N HIS A 45 -24.47 -15.51 -2.30
CA HIS A 45 -24.24 -15.90 -3.69
C HIS A 45 -23.73 -14.74 -4.55
N VAL A 46 -24.28 -13.53 -4.35
CA VAL A 46 -23.85 -12.33 -5.08
C VAL A 46 -22.47 -11.86 -4.58
N ALA A 47 -22.21 -11.95 -3.28
CA ALA A 47 -20.89 -11.64 -2.72
C ALA A 47 -19.80 -12.56 -3.29
N ASP A 48 -20.10 -13.86 -3.46
CA ASP A 48 -19.19 -14.83 -4.07
C ASP A 48 -18.92 -14.52 -5.55
N GLU A 49 -19.96 -14.15 -6.32
CA GLU A 49 -19.80 -13.73 -7.71
C GLU A 49 -18.96 -12.47 -7.83
N VAL A 50 -19.18 -11.48 -6.94
CA VAL A 50 -18.36 -10.26 -6.90
C VAL A 50 -16.92 -10.60 -6.54
N ALA A 51 -16.68 -11.46 -5.54
CA ALA A 51 -15.35 -11.89 -5.16
C ALA A 51 -14.61 -12.58 -6.32
N ALA A 52 -15.31 -13.34 -7.16
CA ALA A 52 -14.73 -13.97 -8.36
C ALA A 52 -14.39 -12.97 -9.48
N LEU A 53 -15.04 -11.81 -9.52
CA LEU A 53 -14.77 -10.74 -10.48
C LEU A 53 -13.66 -9.80 -10.05
N VAL A 54 -13.38 -9.70 -8.74
CA VAL A 54 -12.33 -8.84 -8.21
C VAL A 54 -10.96 -9.49 -8.45
N ASP A 55 -10.13 -8.82 -9.26
CA ASP A 55 -8.72 -9.16 -9.42
C ASP A 55 -7.93 -8.74 -8.17
N VAL A 56 -7.91 -9.63 -7.16
CA VAL A 56 -7.23 -9.42 -5.88
C VAL A 56 -5.74 -9.15 -6.11
N ASP A 57 -5.09 -9.87 -7.02
CA ASP A 57 -3.67 -9.69 -7.29
C ASP A 57 -3.36 -8.28 -7.79
N ARG A 58 -4.23 -7.73 -8.64
CA ARG A 58 -4.10 -6.34 -9.10
C ARG A 58 -4.38 -5.33 -8.00
N VAL A 59 -5.36 -5.58 -7.11
CA VAL A 59 -5.67 -4.69 -5.97
C VAL A 59 -4.48 -4.59 -5.00
N PHE A 60 -3.76 -5.69 -4.80
CA PHE A 60 -2.63 -5.77 -3.86
C PHE A 60 -1.26 -5.61 -4.53
N ALA A 61 -1.21 -5.25 -5.81
CA ALA A 61 0.02 -5.02 -6.54
C ALA A 61 0.85 -3.89 -5.89
N GLY A 62 2.13 -4.15 -5.62
CA GLY A 62 3.03 -3.21 -4.95
C GLY A 62 2.94 -3.17 -3.42
N LEU A 63 1.90 -3.78 -2.82
CA LEU A 63 1.74 -3.90 -1.37
C LEU A 63 2.36 -5.20 -0.81
N THR A 64 2.82 -6.11 -1.67
CA THR A 64 3.44 -7.38 -1.28
C THR A 64 4.95 -7.34 -1.54
N GLU A 65 5.75 -7.82 -0.58
CA GLU A 65 7.22 -7.87 -0.67
C GLU A 65 7.75 -8.66 -1.87
N LYS A 66 6.97 -9.62 -2.38
CA LYS A 66 7.17 -10.16 -3.72
C LYS A 66 6.83 -9.06 -4.71
N ALA A 67 7.81 -8.19 -4.95
CA ALA A 67 7.88 -7.43 -6.18
C ALA A 67 7.58 -8.41 -7.32
N ALA A 68 6.46 -8.21 -8.02
CA ALA A 68 6.32 -8.75 -9.36
C ALA A 68 7.62 -8.37 -10.10
N PRO A 69 8.25 -9.29 -10.87
CA PRO A 69 9.46 -8.94 -11.59
C PRO A 69 9.16 -7.68 -12.36
N ALA A 70 9.89 -6.60 -12.04
CA ALA A 70 9.69 -5.30 -12.64
C ALA A 70 9.69 -5.53 -14.15
N ARG A 71 8.51 -5.43 -14.78
CA ARG A 71 8.47 -5.29 -16.22
C ARG A 71 9.15 -3.96 -16.46
N ARG A 72 10.41 -4.03 -16.90
CA ARG A 72 11.15 -2.88 -17.41
C ARG A 72 10.24 -2.22 -18.46
N ARG A 73 9.54 -1.18 -18.05
CA ARG A 73 9.21 -0.09 -18.92
C ARG A 73 10.26 0.94 -18.60
N ASP A 74 11.30 0.92 -19.43
CA ASP A 74 12.18 2.05 -19.61
C ASP A 74 11.29 3.23 -20.01
N GLU A 75 10.97 4.12 -19.07
CA GLU A 75 10.50 5.47 -19.34
C GLU A 75 10.78 6.29 -18.08
N ASP A 76 11.90 7.00 -18.16
CA ASP A 76 12.43 7.94 -17.19
C ASP A 76 11.38 8.98 -16.77
N ASP A 77 11.06 9.06 -15.47
CA ASP A 77 10.61 10.32 -14.86
C ASP A 77 10.79 10.33 -13.32
N ASP A 78 11.98 9.95 -12.84
CA ASP A 78 12.41 10.25 -11.47
C ASP A 78 13.05 11.66 -11.43
N GLY A 79 12.21 12.69 -11.53
CA GLY A 79 12.59 14.04 -11.09
C GLY A 79 12.53 14.13 -9.55
N PRO A 80 13.56 14.62 -8.85
CA PRO A 80 13.53 14.70 -7.38
C PRO A 80 12.43 15.65 -6.90
N TYR A 81 11.68 15.22 -5.87
CA TYR A 81 10.58 15.96 -5.27
C TYR A 81 11.08 17.29 -4.64
N GLU A 82 10.79 18.44 -5.25
CA GLU A 82 11.12 19.75 -4.68
C GLU A 82 10.06 20.21 -3.65
N PHE A 83 10.47 20.34 -2.39
CA PHE A 83 9.62 20.92 -1.33
C PHE A 83 9.42 22.43 -1.59
N ARG A 84 8.17 22.86 -1.80
CA ARG A 84 7.83 24.28 -1.78
C ARG A 84 7.58 24.75 -0.35
N PRO A 85 8.33 25.75 0.16
CA PRO A 85 8.08 26.28 1.49
C PRO A 85 6.71 26.98 1.51
N VAL A 86 5.85 26.57 2.43
CA VAL A 86 4.66 27.34 2.77
C VAL A 86 5.11 28.59 3.50
N THR A 87 5.03 29.74 2.83
CA THR A 87 5.22 31.05 3.46
C THR A 87 4.16 31.20 4.55
N SER A 88 4.59 31.14 5.81
CA SER A 88 3.78 31.57 6.95
C SER A 88 3.63 33.08 6.87
N MET A 89 2.39 33.56 6.83
CA MET A 89 2.02 34.93 7.14
C MET A 89 1.09 34.92 8.34
#